data_AF-A0A3C1VRL3-F1
#
_entry.id   AF-A0A3C1VRL3-F1
#
_cell.length_a   1.000
_cell.length_b   1.000
_cell.length_c   1.000
_cell.angle_alpha   90.00
_cell.angle_beta   90.00
_cell.angle_gamma   90.00
#
_symmetry.space_group_name_H-M   'P 1'
#
loop_
_entity.id
_entity.type
_entity.pdbx_description
1 polymer ?
#
loop_
_entity_poly.entity_id
_entity_poly.type
_entity_poly.pdbx_seq_one_letter_code
_entity_poly.pdbx_strand_id
1 'polypeptide(L)' 'MTRPVLITVAPNGARKLKQDHPQLPLTAYELGETAAACSAAG' A
#
# COMPACT_ATOMS: atom_id res chain seq x y z
N MET A 1 -12.37 -4.58 27.83
CA MET A 1 -12.31 -3.28 27.12
C MET A 1 -11.44 -3.47 25.88
N THR A 2 -11.90 -3.09 24.70
CA THR A 2 -11.08 -3.11 23.47
C THR A 2 -10.34 -1.78 23.33
N ARG A 3 -9.08 -1.82 22.89
CA ARG A 3 -8.27 -0.63 22.60
C ARG A 3 -8.15 -0.46 21.08
N PRO A 4 -8.33 0.75 20.52
CA PRO A 4 -8.15 0.97 19.09
C PRO A 4 -6.74 0.60 18.64
N VAL A 5 -6.64 0.04 17.44
CA VAL A 5 -5.38 -0.33 16.78
C VAL A 5 -5.18 0.61 15.60
N LEU A 6 -3.95 1.07 15.39
CA LEU A 6 -3.58 1.80 14.18
C LEU A 6 -3.07 0.79 13.15
N ILE A 7 -3.65 0.82 11.96
CA ILE A 7 -3.18 0.05 10.80
C ILE A 7 -2.41 1.01 9.90
N THR A 8 -1.20 0.62 9.51
CA THR A 8 -0.35 1.39 8.60
C THR A 8 0.06 0.51 7.43
N VAL A 9 0.16 1.11 6.25
CA VAL A 9 0.53 0.42 5.02
C VAL A 9 1.68 1.16 4.35
N ALA A 10 2.70 0.42 3.95
CA ALA A 10 3.70 0.87 2.99
C ALA A 10 3.33 0.25 1.63
N PRO A 11 2.71 1.02 0.71
CA PRO A 11 2.21 0.48 -0.56
C PRO A 11 3.29 -0.16 -1.45
N ASN A 12 4.55 0.26 -1.26
CA ASN A 12 5.72 -0.29 -1.92
C ASN A 12 6.98 -0.14 -1.04
N GLY A 13 8.06 -0.83 -1.41
CA GLY A 13 9.41 -0.70 -0.85
C GLY A 13 10.48 -0.75 -1.94
N ALA A 14 11.76 -0.79 -1.56
CA ALA A 14 12.86 -0.60 -2.51
C ALA A 14 13.37 -1.86 -3.24
N ARG A 15 12.89 -3.06 -2.88
CA ARG A 15 13.52 -4.33 -3.31
C ARG A 15 12.80 -5.05 -4.44
N LYS A 16 11.47 -5.12 -4.40
CA LYS A 16 10.67 -5.89 -5.35
C LYS A 16 10.28 -5.03 -6.54
N LEU A 17 10.06 -5.66 -7.68
CA LEU A 17 9.62 -5.03 -8.92
C LEU A 17 8.36 -5.73 -9.48
N LYS A 18 7.83 -5.19 -10.58
CA LYS A 18 6.66 -5.75 -11.28
C LYS A 18 6.87 -7.19 -11.74
N GLN A 19 8.11 -7.59 -12.05
CA GLN A 19 8.45 -8.98 -12.41
C GLN A 19 8.23 -9.96 -11.24
N ASP A 20 8.39 -9.48 -10.00
CA ASP A 20 8.16 -10.27 -8.79
C ASP A 20 6.68 -10.25 -8.41
N HIS A 21 6.04 -9.07 -8.54
CA HIS A 21 4.63 -8.82 -8.21
C HIS A 21 4.01 -7.83 -9.22
N PRO A 22 3.22 -8.28 -10.21
CA PRO A 22 2.70 -7.41 -11.28
C PRO A 22 1.85 -6.22 -10.79
N GLN A 23 1.25 -6.33 -9.61
CA GLN A 23 0.43 -5.27 -9.02
C GLN A 23 1.21 -4.25 -8.18
N LEU A 24 2.53 -4.43 -8.00
CA LEU A 24 3.33 -3.54 -7.16
C LEU A 24 3.31 -2.09 -7.71
N PRO A 25 2.86 -1.08 -6.94
CA PRO A 25 2.79 0.29 -7.44
C PRO A 25 4.20 0.90 -7.52
N LEU A 26 4.60 1.38 -8.70
CA LEU A 26 5.94 1.94 -8.93
C LEU A 26 5.90 3.43 -9.29
N THR A 27 4.87 3.87 -9.99
CA THR A 27 4.71 5.28 -10.37
C THR A 27 4.02 6.08 -9.26
N ALA A 28 4.21 7.41 -9.25
CA ALA A 28 3.55 8.28 -8.29
C ALA A 28 2.01 8.19 -8.35
N TYR A 29 1.45 8.01 -9.55
CA TYR A 29 0.01 7.84 -9.73
C TYR A 29 -0.49 6.52 -9.10
N GLU A 30 0.14 5.39 -9.43
CA GLU A 30 -0.22 4.09 -8.84
C GLU A 30 -0.08 4.08 -7.31
N LEU A 31 0.95 4.75 -6.78
CA LEU A 31 1.17 4.88 -5.34
C LEU A 31 0.03 5.67 -4.68
N GLY A 32 -0.42 6.77 -5.29
CA GLY A 32 -1.55 7.57 -4.79
C GLY A 32 -2.86 6.78 -4.77
N GLU A 33 -3.19 6.11 -5.88
CA GLU A 33 -4.39 5.28 -5.99
C GLU A 33 -4.37 4.12 -4.98
N THR A 34 -3.22 3.45 -4.83
CA THR A 34 -3.09 2.35 -3.87
C THR A 34 -3.23 2.86 -2.43
N ALA A 35 -2.63 4.00 -2.10
CA ALA A 35 -2.75 4.59 -0.76
C ALA A 35 -4.20 4.96 -0.43
N ALA A 36 -4.93 5.54 -1.38
CA ALA A 36 -6.34 5.86 -1.21
C ALA A 36 -7.18 4.59 -0.99
N ALA A 37 -6.95 3.54 -1.79
CA ALA A 37 -7.63 2.26 -1.65
C ALA A 37 -7.33 1.59 -0.29
N CYS A 38 -6.07 1.60 0.16
CA CYS A 38 -5.69 1.07 1.49
C CYS A 38 -6.39 1.83 2.61
N SER A 39 -6.42 3.16 2.55
CA SER A 39 -7.11 3.96 3.57
C SER A 39 -8.62 3.68 3.64
N ALA A 40 -9.25 3.39 2.50
CA ALA A 40 -10.68 3.03 2.45
C ALA A 40 -10.96 1.63 3.02
N ALA A 41 -9.97 0.73 2.99
CA ALA A 41 -10.08 -0.63 3.51
C ALA A 41 -9.92 -0.72 5.04
N GLY A 42 -9.24 0.25 5.66
CA GLY A 42 -8.93 0.28 7.09
C GLY A 42 -7.59 -0.34 7.45
#